data_AF-A0A497J359-F1
#
_entry.id   AF-A0A497J359-F1
#
_cell.length_a   1.000
_cell.length_b   1.000
_cell.length_c   1.000
_cell.angle_alpha   90.00
_cell.angle_beta   90.00
_cell.angle_gamma   90.00
#
_symmetry.space_group_name_H-M   'P 1'
#
loop_
_entity.id
_entity.type
_entity.pdbx_description
1 polymer ?
#
loop_
_entity_poly.entity_id
_entity_poly.type
_entity_poly.pdbx_seq_one_letter_code
_entity_poly.pdbx_strand_id
1 'polypeptide(L)'
;MKKTAVLLILPLLLPLSGAASQPQPLEEGWTLAGYGPNYVNYTNGNLVKLVIGKANVYDFRSGEWVPFLLYQDGNSYVLRTGRCAVRIFPEYSVYYDPNLTEAIVSRAEWVLEYTNSTLEKGILLGEKKWRELTWEKTSITTGSNETCAWVKLTKEAKEGTMEIWFYGCWGCGIKHTVKFTSSISSSFRLVWRKMGVPAYEVKGEDEGRAIKKRILAREEFNATYLCLVGKRVIKEDLEKAREKLKRVEARPIEKGLDLIFEFGVWKLREKESFLLDPTTETFSPTDDAYVDETSPDNNFGTSTYLMLYDRSGYTRRTYIRFDLSSIPSDAQINSATLYLYYYDYYQGDPSGKTVVARRASPSWAEETITWNNQPTGYVPS
;
A
#
# COMPACT_ATOMS: atom_id res chain seq x y z
N MET A 1 -22.26 -3.72 50.51
CA MET A 1 -23.55 -4.27 50.02
C MET A 1 -24.37 -3.09 49.53
N LYS A 2 -24.85 -2.98 48.29
CA LYS A 2 -25.55 -3.96 47.45
C LYS A 2 -25.01 -3.99 46.02
N LYS A 3 -24.95 -5.20 45.46
CA LYS A 3 -24.99 -5.50 44.01
C LYS A 3 -26.43 -5.31 43.51
N THR A 4 -26.63 -4.91 42.25
CA THR A 4 -27.60 -5.49 41.29
C THR A 4 -27.23 -5.05 39.86
N ALA A 5 -27.40 -5.98 38.91
CA ALA A 5 -27.00 -5.94 37.51
C ALA A 5 -28.16 -5.64 36.53
N VAL A 6 -27.79 -5.09 35.35
CA VAL A 6 -28.23 -5.30 33.95
C VAL A 6 -29.73 -5.34 33.58
N LEU A 7 -30.11 -4.51 32.59
CA LEU A 7 -30.83 -4.96 31.38
C LEU A 7 -30.54 -4.03 30.19
N LEU A 8 -30.23 -4.65 29.05
CA LEU A 8 -29.88 -4.06 27.76
C LEU A 8 -31.08 -4.32 26.82
N ILE A 9 -31.61 -3.28 26.16
CA ILE A 9 -32.47 -3.44 24.97
C ILE A 9 -32.06 -2.36 23.96
N LEU A 10 -31.49 -2.80 22.83
CA LEU A 10 -31.30 -2.03 21.61
C LEU A 10 -32.67 -1.66 20.99
N PRO A 11 -32.80 -0.49 20.38
CA PRO A 11 -33.44 -0.36 19.10
C PRO A 11 -32.37 -0.38 18.00
N LEU A 12 -32.48 -1.36 17.10
CA LEU A 12 -31.86 -1.31 15.78
C LEU A 12 -32.27 -0.01 15.10
N LEU A 13 -31.30 0.83 14.75
CA LEU A 13 -31.40 1.71 13.60
C LEU A 13 -30.43 1.17 12.56
N LEU A 14 -31.00 0.46 11.59
CA LEU A 14 -30.34 0.23 10.30
C LEU A 14 -29.90 1.61 9.77
N PRO A 15 -28.62 1.83 9.40
CA PRO A 15 -28.34 2.92 8.50
C PRO A 15 -29.01 2.59 7.17
N LEU A 16 -29.84 3.54 6.70
CA LEU A 16 -30.48 3.50 5.40
C LEU A 16 -29.44 3.14 4.32
N SER A 17 -29.77 2.14 3.52
CA SER A 17 -29.25 2.01 2.17
C SER A 17 -29.58 3.28 1.38
N GLY A 18 -28.58 3.93 0.80
CA GLY A 18 -28.81 4.95 -0.24
C GLY A 18 -27.99 6.22 -0.07
N ALA A 19 -26.70 6.14 -0.40
CA ALA A 19 -25.99 7.08 -1.25
C ALA A 19 -24.53 6.62 -1.28
N ALA A 20 -24.05 6.18 -2.45
CA ALA A 20 -22.62 6.21 -2.71
C ALA A 20 -22.17 7.66 -2.50
N SER A 21 -21.34 7.93 -1.50
CA SER A 21 -20.72 9.25 -1.36
C SER A 21 -19.93 9.49 -2.64
N GLN A 22 -20.40 10.47 -3.42
CA GLN A 22 -19.69 10.95 -4.59
C GLN A 22 -18.28 11.38 -4.17
N PRO A 23 -17.25 11.08 -4.97
CA PRO A 23 -15.89 11.33 -4.55
C PRO A 23 -15.65 12.80 -4.23
N GLN A 24 -14.96 13.05 -3.12
CA GLN A 24 -14.48 14.38 -2.76
C GLN A 24 -13.69 14.96 -3.95
N PRO A 25 -13.99 16.19 -4.40
CA PRO A 25 -13.37 16.70 -5.60
C PRO A 25 -11.92 17.10 -5.36
N LEU A 26 -11.07 16.74 -6.33
CA LEU A 26 -9.79 17.39 -6.55
C LEU A 26 -10.09 18.84 -6.98
N GLU A 27 -9.77 19.81 -6.12
CA GLU A 27 -10.08 21.26 -6.19
C GLU A 27 -11.54 21.64 -5.83
N GLU A 28 -11.67 22.66 -4.98
CA GLU A 28 -12.96 23.27 -4.63
C GLU A 28 -13.68 23.76 -5.90
N GLY A 29 -14.97 23.45 -6.03
CA GLY A 29 -15.81 23.85 -7.17
C GLY A 29 -15.84 22.90 -8.37
N TRP A 30 -15.03 21.84 -8.40
CA TRP A 30 -15.19 20.75 -9.37
C TRP A 30 -16.02 19.61 -8.77
N THR A 31 -16.74 18.84 -9.58
CA THR A 31 -17.48 17.64 -9.15
C THR A 31 -17.22 16.51 -10.13
N LEU A 32 -17.19 15.26 -9.66
CA LEU A 32 -17.01 14.11 -10.56
C LEU A 32 -18.21 14.03 -11.52
N ALA A 33 -17.91 14.06 -12.81
CA ALA A 33 -18.89 13.84 -13.87
C ALA A 33 -18.91 12.38 -14.36
N GLY A 34 -17.80 11.64 -14.20
CA GLY A 34 -17.74 10.22 -14.48
C GLY A 34 -16.34 9.71 -14.83
N TYR A 35 -16.25 8.43 -15.15
CA TYR A 35 -15.01 7.75 -15.49
C TYR A 35 -15.02 7.25 -16.94
N GLY A 36 -13.85 7.27 -17.57
CA GLY A 36 -13.58 6.60 -18.84
C GLY A 36 -12.48 5.54 -18.69
N PRO A 37 -12.03 4.88 -19.77
CA PRO A 37 -11.05 3.79 -19.68
C PRO A 37 -9.73 4.19 -19.01
N ASN A 38 -9.19 5.35 -19.38
CA ASN A 38 -7.92 5.88 -18.87
C ASN A 38 -8.02 7.36 -18.50
N TYR A 39 -9.21 7.83 -18.16
CA TYR A 39 -9.42 9.20 -17.75
C TYR A 39 -10.55 9.35 -16.74
N VAL A 40 -10.58 10.50 -16.08
CA VAL A 40 -11.62 10.93 -15.16
C VAL A 40 -12.14 12.27 -15.64
N ASN A 41 -13.45 12.43 -15.64
CA ASN A 41 -14.11 13.67 -16.01
C ASN A 41 -14.62 14.37 -14.75
N TYR A 42 -14.27 15.64 -14.60
CA TYR A 42 -14.83 16.54 -13.61
C TYR A 42 -15.52 17.72 -14.30
N THR A 43 -16.56 18.27 -13.66
CA THR A 43 -17.24 19.48 -14.14
C THR A 43 -17.54 20.44 -12.99
N ASN A 44 -17.51 21.73 -13.29
CA ASN A 44 -18.00 22.80 -12.41
C ASN A 44 -19.31 23.42 -12.94
N GLY A 45 -19.99 22.75 -13.88
CA GLY A 45 -21.20 23.23 -14.56
C GLY A 45 -20.93 24.06 -15.82
N ASN A 46 -19.76 24.69 -15.95
CA ASN A 46 -19.39 25.53 -17.11
C ASN A 46 -18.25 24.92 -17.94
N LEU A 47 -17.33 24.20 -17.28
CA LEU A 47 -16.15 23.61 -17.89
C LEU A 47 -16.07 22.11 -17.57
N VAL A 48 -15.28 21.41 -18.37
CA VAL A 48 -14.94 19.99 -18.22
C VAL A 48 -13.43 19.85 -18.06
N LYS A 49 -13.00 19.17 -17.00
CA LYS A 49 -11.61 18.84 -16.70
C LYS A 49 -11.42 17.33 -16.86
N LEU A 50 -10.53 16.95 -17.77
CA LEU A 50 -10.17 15.55 -18.01
C LEU A 50 -8.80 15.25 -17.40
N VAL A 51 -8.77 14.35 -16.42
CA VAL A 51 -7.52 13.81 -15.87
C VAL A 51 -7.20 12.51 -16.57
N ILE A 52 -6.20 12.51 -17.45
CA ILE A 52 -5.77 11.35 -18.23
C ILE A 52 -4.68 10.56 -17.48
N GLY A 53 -4.59 9.25 -17.70
CA GLY A 53 -3.54 8.39 -17.17
C GLY A 53 -3.93 7.62 -15.91
N LYS A 54 -5.14 7.84 -15.39
CA LYS A 54 -5.74 7.02 -14.33
C LYS A 54 -6.56 5.89 -14.96
N ALA A 55 -5.98 4.69 -14.98
CA ALA A 55 -6.64 3.50 -15.51
C ALA A 55 -7.81 3.07 -14.61
N ASN A 56 -9.00 2.97 -15.18
CA ASN A 56 -10.23 2.53 -14.52
C ASN A 56 -10.59 1.11 -14.92
N VAL A 57 -11.56 0.52 -14.23
CA VAL A 57 -12.12 -0.80 -14.49
C VAL A 57 -13.52 -0.65 -15.05
N TYR A 58 -13.85 -1.41 -16.09
CA TYR A 58 -15.22 -1.52 -16.57
C TYR A 58 -15.98 -2.54 -15.73
N ASP A 59 -17.08 -2.12 -15.08
CA ASP A 59 -18.04 -3.02 -14.45
C ASP A 59 -19.11 -3.41 -15.46
N PHE A 60 -19.02 -4.65 -15.94
CA PHE A 60 -19.97 -5.21 -16.89
C PHE A 60 -21.40 -5.32 -16.33
N ARG A 61 -21.59 -5.24 -15.00
CA ARG A 61 -22.91 -5.32 -14.36
C ARG A 61 -23.63 -3.97 -14.37
N SER A 62 -22.91 -2.88 -14.09
CA SER A 62 -23.48 -1.53 -14.14
C SER A 62 -23.39 -0.88 -15.51
N GLY A 63 -22.46 -1.33 -16.37
CA GLY A 63 -22.18 -0.70 -17.66
C GLY A 63 -21.32 0.56 -17.55
N GLU A 64 -20.65 0.76 -16.42
CA GLU A 64 -19.90 1.97 -16.10
C GLU A 64 -18.42 1.69 -15.85
N TRP A 65 -17.59 2.70 -16.07
CA TRP A 65 -16.21 2.70 -15.60
C TRP A 65 -16.17 3.12 -14.14
N VAL A 66 -15.33 2.46 -13.34
CA VAL A 66 -15.13 2.74 -11.92
C VAL A 66 -13.64 2.66 -11.56
N PRO A 67 -13.18 3.30 -10.48
CA PRO A 67 -11.77 3.30 -10.07
C PRO A 67 -11.19 1.89 -9.82
N PHE A 68 -11.99 1.03 -9.20
CA PHE A 68 -11.70 -0.35 -8.86
C PHE A 68 -13.01 -1.13 -8.67
N LEU A 69 -12.92 -2.46 -8.58
CA LEU A 69 -14.03 -3.33 -8.20
C LEU A 69 -13.60 -4.29 -7.11
N LEU A 70 -14.44 -4.42 -6.08
CA LEU A 70 -14.34 -5.43 -5.04
C LEU A 70 -15.68 -6.14 -4.91
N TYR A 71 -15.68 -7.47 -5.00
CA TYR A 71 -16.88 -8.26 -4.78
C TYR A 71 -16.53 -9.70 -4.38
N GLN A 72 -17.45 -10.35 -3.67
CA GLN A 72 -17.36 -11.77 -3.40
C GLN A 72 -17.88 -12.59 -4.60
N ASP A 73 -17.19 -13.68 -4.90
CA ASP A 73 -17.53 -14.63 -5.95
C ASP A 73 -17.31 -16.06 -5.41
N GLY A 74 -18.42 -16.69 -4.97
CA GLY A 74 -18.39 -17.96 -4.26
C GLY A 74 -17.54 -17.91 -2.98
N ASN A 75 -16.54 -18.79 -2.88
CA ASN A 75 -15.59 -18.84 -1.77
C ASN A 75 -14.32 -17.99 -2.03
N SER A 76 -14.41 -17.00 -2.91
CA SER A 76 -13.31 -16.12 -3.25
C SER A 76 -13.74 -14.67 -3.24
N TYR A 77 -12.76 -13.77 -3.15
CA TYR A 77 -12.96 -12.34 -3.33
C TYR A 77 -12.20 -11.88 -4.56
N VAL A 78 -12.83 -11.06 -5.37
CA VAL A 78 -12.24 -10.50 -6.57
C VAL A 78 -11.98 -9.02 -6.34
N LEU A 79 -10.73 -8.61 -6.55
CA LEU A 79 -10.29 -7.22 -6.50
C LEU A 79 -9.68 -6.85 -7.86
N ARG A 80 -10.26 -5.88 -8.55
CA ARG A 80 -9.84 -5.42 -9.88
C ARG A 80 -9.45 -3.95 -9.81
N THR A 81 -8.34 -3.58 -10.44
CA THR A 81 -7.97 -2.21 -10.77
C THR A 81 -7.79 -2.08 -12.29
N GLY A 82 -7.67 -0.85 -12.80
CA GLY A 82 -7.43 -0.64 -14.23
C GLY A 82 -6.11 -1.24 -14.75
N ARG A 83 -5.24 -1.75 -13.86
CA ARG A 83 -3.93 -2.32 -14.22
C ARG A 83 -3.83 -3.84 -14.03
N CYS A 84 -4.54 -4.43 -13.08
CA CYS A 84 -4.60 -5.87 -12.92
C CYS A 84 -5.79 -6.29 -12.06
N ALA A 85 -6.01 -7.59 -11.97
CA ALA A 85 -7.00 -8.17 -11.07
C ALA A 85 -6.42 -9.33 -10.28
N VAL A 86 -6.97 -9.56 -9.09
CA VAL A 86 -6.65 -10.72 -8.26
C VAL A 86 -7.95 -11.36 -7.78
N ARG A 87 -8.02 -12.68 -7.89
CA ARG A 87 -9.02 -13.51 -7.20
C ARG A 87 -8.34 -14.18 -6.00
N ILE A 88 -8.88 -13.99 -4.82
CA ILE A 88 -8.28 -14.34 -3.54
C ILE A 88 -9.14 -15.44 -2.91
N PHE A 89 -8.57 -16.64 -2.80
CA PHE A 89 -9.15 -17.77 -2.09
C PHE A 89 -8.52 -17.87 -0.70
N PRO A 90 -9.09 -18.68 0.22
CA PRO A 90 -8.49 -18.89 1.54
C PRO A 90 -7.03 -19.35 1.48
N GLU A 91 -6.67 -20.21 0.52
CA GLU A 91 -5.33 -20.81 0.47
C GLU A 91 -4.36 -20.15 -0.51
N TYR A 92 -4.86 -19.58 -1.61
CA TYR A 92 -4.03 -19.03 -2.66
C TYR A 92 -4.75 -17.86 -3.36
N SER A 93 -4.03 -17.14 -4.19
CA SER A 93 -4.61 -16.15 -5.09
C SER A 93 -4.25 -16.43 -6.55
N VAL A 94 -5.08 -15.96 -7.48
CA VAL A 94 -4.84 -16.02 -8.92
C VAL A 94 -4.84 -14.59 -9.44
N TYR A 95 -3.79 -14.22 -10.18
CA TYR A 95 -3.72 -12.88 -10.78
C TYR A 95 -4.12 -12.96 -12.24
N TYR A 96 -4.81 -11.92 -12.68
CA TYR A 96 -5.32 -11.79 -14.02
C TYR A 96 -5.02 -10.41 -14.57
N ASP A 97 -5.27 -10.25 -15.85
CA ASP A 97 -5.42 -8.94 -16.44
C ASP A 97 -6.65 -8.20 -15.90
N PRO A 98 -6.75 -6.86 -16.08
CA PRO A 98 -7.83 -6.04 -15.52
C PRO A 98 -9.25 -6.56 -15.78
N ASN A 99 -9.43 -7.28 -16.88
CA ASN A 99 -10.73 -7.77 -17.34
C ASN A 99 -11.01 -9.24 -16.96
N LEU A 100 -10.14 -9.89 -16.18
CA LEU A 100 -10.28 -11.32 -15.81
C LEU A 100 -10.37 -12.26 -17.01
N THR A 101 -9.79 -11.88 -18.15
CA THR A 101 -9.83 -12.66 -19.40
C THR A 101 -8.70 -13.68 -19.49
N GLU A 102 -7.56 -13.37 -18.88
CA GLU A 102 -6.34 -14.17 -18.94
C GLU A 102 -5.68 -14.22 -17.56
N ALA A 103 -5.39 -15.44 -17.08
CA ALA A 103 -4.61 -15.63 -15.86
C ALA A 103 -3.13 -15.30 -16.13
N ILE A 104 -2.59 -14.38 -15.34
CA ILE A 104 -1.21 -13.90 -15.38
C ILE A 104 -0.34 -14.68 -14.38
N VAL A 105 -0.90 -15.07 -13.24
CA VAL A 105 -0.25 -15.97 -12.28
C VAL A 105 -1.30 -16.97 -11.85
N SER A 106 -1.09 -18.23 -12.22
CA SER A 106 -2.09 -19.30 -12.02
C SER A 106 -2.32 -19.62 -10.55
N ARG A 107 -1.29 -19.46 -9.71
CA ARG A 107 -1.39 -19.64 -8.26
C ARG A 107 -0.31 -18.85 -7.55
N ALA A 108 -0.67 -18.07 -6.55
CA ALA A 108 0.27 -17.38 -5.69
C ALA A 108 -0.05 -17.63 -4.22
N GLU A 109 0.97 -17.86 -3.42
CA GLU A 109 0.84 -18.28 -2.03
C GLU A 109 1.88 -17.61 -1.16
N TRP A 110 1.41 -17.04 -0.05
CA TRP A 110 2.27 -16.64 1.05
C TRP A 110 2.40 -17.81 2.01
N VAL A 111 3.64 -18.26 2.17
CA VAL A 111 4.01 -19.43 2.95
C VAL A 111 4.90 -18.99 4.09
N LEU A 112 4.57 -19.42 5.30
CA LEU A 112 5.40 -19.20 6.47
C LEU A 112 6.05 -20.51 6.88
N GLU A 113 7.37 -20.46 7.08
CA GLU A 113 8.14 -21.59 7.56
C GLU A 113 8.78 -21.25 8.89
N TYR A 114 8.98 -22.26 9.74
CA TYR A 114 9.64 -22.11 11.03
C TYR A 114 10.63 -23.25 11.30
N THR A 115 11.52 -23.04 12.26
CA THR A 115 12.43 -24.09 12.74
C THR A 115 11.96 -24.64 14.09
N ASN A 116 11.99 -25.95 14.28
CA ASN A 116 11.87 -26.54 15.62
C ASN A 116 13.16 -26.28 16.38
N SER A 117 13.29 -25.10 16.99
CA SER A 117 14.40 -24.79 17.88
C SER A 117 13.93 -24.92 19.33
N THR A 118 14.50 -25.85 20.08
CA THR A 118 14.32 -25.87 21.53
C THR A 118 15.17 -24.75 22.13
N LEU A 119 14.54 -23.83 22.84
CA LEU A 119 15.23 -22.81 23.63
C LEU A 119 15.64 -23.44 24.97
N GLU A 120 16.88 -23.92 25.08
CA GLU A 120 17.49 -24.24 26.37
C GLU A 120 18.44 -23.12 26.79
N LYS A 121 18.17 -22.48 27.92
CA LYS A 121 19.03 -21.44 28.53
C LYS A 121 19.44 -20.32 27.57
N GLY A 122 18.55 -19.91 26.67
CA GLY A 122 18.80 -18.81 25.73
C GLY A 122 19.63 -19.19 24.50
N ILE A 123 19.93 -20.48 24.29
CA ILE A 123 20.66 -20.99 23.13
C ILE A 123 19.71 -21.88 22.31
N LEU A 124 19.69 -21.65 20.99
CA LEU A 124 18.90 -22.45 20.05
C LEU A 124 19.70 -23.72 19.68
N LEU A 125 19.22 -24.90 20.09
CA LEU A 125 19.82 -26.21 19.77
C LEU A 125 18.89 -27.04 18.86
N GLY A 126 19.45 -27.73 17.85
CA GLY A 126 18.73 -28.64 16.94
C GLY A 126 18.99 -28.42 15.44
N GLU A 127 18.76 -29.45 14.60
CA GLU A 127 18.83 -29.34 13.14
C GLU A 127 17.87 -28.26 12.62
N LYS A 128 18.41 -27.27 11.91
CA LYS A 128 17.70 -26.13 11.33
C LYS A 128 16.90 -26.52 10.08
N LYS A 129 16.04 -27.54 10.16
CA LYS A 129 15.14 -27.89 9.07
C LYS A 129 13.92 -26.98 9.12
N TRP A 130 13.73 -26.21 8.05
CA TRP A 130 12.52 -25.42 7.85
C TRP A 130 11.31 -26.33 7.68
N ARG A 131 10.23 -26.01 8.39
CA ARG A 131 8.92 -26.66 8.28
C ARG A 131 7.90 -25.63 7.88
N GLU A 132 7.10 -25.95 6.88
CA GLU A 132 5.96 -25.12 6.48
C GLU A 132 4.87 -25.19 7.54
N LEU A 133 4.36 -24.03 7.93
CA LEU A 133 3.34 -23.89 8.94
C LEU A 133 1.98 -24.26 8.34
N THR A 134 1.22 -25.09 9.05
CA THR A 134 -0.11 -25.55 8.61
C THR A 134 -1.19 -24.69 9.27
N TRP A 135 -1.98 -24.01 8.46
CA TRP A 135 -3.06 -23.16 8.94
C TRP A 135 -4.29 -23.99 9.33
N GLU A 136 -4.85 -23.71 10.50
CA GLU A 136 -6.03 -24.40 11.02
C GLU A 136 -7.33 -23.71 10.60
N LYS A 137 -7.27 -22.38 10.46
CA LYS A 137 -8.41 -21.55 10.13
C LYS A 137 -7.98 -20.35 9.31
N THR A 138 -8.77 -20.03 8.29
CA THR A 138 -8.63 -18.81 7.49
C THR A 138 -9.94 -18.03 7.57
N SER A 139 -9.86 -16.74 7.85
CA SER A 139 -10.99 -15.81 7.78
C SER A 139 -10.65 -14.66 6.83
N ILE A 140 -11.67 -14.06 6.23
CA ILE A 140 -11.51 -13.00 5.24
C ILE A 140 -12.37 -11.82 5.66
N THR A 141 -11.76 -10.64 5.63
CA THR A 141 -12.47 -9.35 5.79
C THR A 141 -12.14 -8.47 4.60
N THR A 142 -13.01 -7.51 4.32
CA THR A 142 -12.81 -6.57 3.23
C THR A 142 -13.17 -5.16 3.67
N GLY A 143 -12.64 -4.18 2.97
CA GLY A 143 -13.00 -2.78 3.15
C GLY A 143 -12.65 -1.97 1.92
N SER A 144 -13.24 -0.78 1.81
CA SER A 144 -13.00 0.14 0.71
C SER A 144 -13.28 1.57 1.14
N ASN A 145 -12.66 2.50 0.44
CA ASN A 145 -13.00 3.92 0.43
C ASN A 145 -13.22 4.36 -1.02
N GLU A 146 -13.20 5.67 -1.29
CA GLU A 146 -13.48 6.22 -2.62
C GLU A 146 -12.42 5.86 -3.68
N THR A 147 -11.18 5.55 -3.27
CA THR A 147 -10.04 5.39 -4.18
C THR A 147 -9.32 4.07 -4.04
N CYS A 148 -9.58 3.28 -3.00
CA CYS A 148 -8.94 2.02 -2.72
C CYS A 148 -9.93 0.99 -2.16
N ALA A 149 -9.66 -0.28 -2.45
CA ALA A 149 -10.23 -1.40 -1.74
C ALA A 149 -9.15 -2.36 -1.25
N TRP A 150 -9.48 -3.10 -0.22
CA TRP A 150 -8.62 -4.14 0.33
C TRP A 150 -9.38 -5.41 0.71
N VAL A 151 -8.65 -6.51 0.66
CA VAL A 151 -9.06 -7.82 1.16
C VAL A 151 -7.99 -8.28 2.14
N LYS A 152 -8.39 -8.60 3.38
CA LYS A 152 -7.50 -9.12 4.41
C LYS A 152 -7.81 -10.59 4.67
N LEU A 153 -6.84 -11.46 4.43
CA LEU A 153 -6.81 -12.83 4.92
C LEU A 153 -6.20 -12.85 6.32
N THR A 154 -6.87 -13.47 7.28
CA THR A 154 -6.31 -13.78 8.60
C THR A 154 -6.25 -15.30 8.73
N LYS A 155 -5.04 -15.85 8.77
CA LYS A 155 -4.76 -17.27 8.94
C LYS A 155 -4.26 -17.54 10.36
N GLU A 156 -4.86 -18.51 11.03
CA GLU A 156 -4.58 -18.87 12.41
C GLU A 156 -3.98 -20.28 12.47
N ALA A 157 -2.95 -20.46 13.28
CA ALA A 157 -2.34 -21.73 13.62
C ALA A 157 -1.83 -21.71 15.06
N LYS A 158 -1.38 -22.87 15.56
CA LYS A 158 -0.83 -22.98 16.92
C LYS A 158 0.42 -22.13 17.12
N GLU A 159 1.23 -21.98 16.08
CA GLU A 159 2.47 -21.23 16.10
C GLU A 159 2.28 -19.72 15.98
N GLY A 160 1.10 -19.24 15.56
CA GLY A 160 0.81 -17.82 15.45
C GLY A 160 -0.29 -17.47 14.46
N THR A 161 -0.48 -16.17 14.24
CA THR A 161 -1.47 -15.61 13.31
C THR A 161 -0.79 -14.84 12.20
N MET A 162 -1.11 -15.15 10.94
CA MET A 162 -0.65 -14.40 9.77
C MET A 162 -1.80 -13.60 9.17
N GLU A 163 -1.54 -12.34 8.90
CA GLU A 163 -2.47 -11.44 8.21
C GLU A 163 -1.85 -11.03 6.87
N ILE A 164 -2.60 -11.18 5.79
CA ILE A 164 -2.22 -10.78 4.43
C ILE A 164 -3.25 -9.79 3.93
N TRP A 165 -2.83 -8.58 3.62
CA TRP A 165 -3.65 -7.58 2.95
C TRP A 165 -3.34 -7.58 1.45
N PHE A 166 -4.38 -7.51 0.64
CA PHE A 166 -4.32 -7.22 -0.79
C PHE A 166 -4.94 -5.85 -0.99
N TYR A 167 -4.17 -4.89 -1.48
CA TYR A 167 -4.62 -3.52 -1.73
C TYR A 167 -4.75 -3.26 -3.23
N GLY A 168 -5.88 -2.68 -3.63
CA GLY A 168 -6.17 -2.27 -4.98
C GLY A 168 -6.58 -0.80 -4.98
N CYS A 169 -5.61 0.08 -5.15
CA CYS A 169 -5.84 1.52 -5.25
C CYS A 169 -5.98 1.97 -6.70
N TRP A 170 -6.70 3.08 -6.86
CA TRP A 170 -7.03 3.65 -8.14
C TRP A 170 -5.77 3.99 -8.95
N GLY A 171 -5.72 3.49 -10.19
CA GLY A 171 -4.58 3.70 -11.08
C GLY A 171 -3.33 2.91 -10.70
N CYS A 172 -3.37 2.10 -9.64
CA CYS A 172 -2.26 1.27 -9.17
C CYS A 172 -2.46 -0.22 -9.53
N GLY A 173 -1.39 -1.01 -9.43
CA GLY A 173 -1.51 -2.47 -9.40
C GLY A 173 -1.93 -2.98 -8.02
N ILE A 174 -2.05 -4.30 -7.88
CA ILE A 174 -2.30 -4.92 -6.57
C ILE A 174 -1.03 -4.94 -5.73
N LYS A 175 -1.13 -4.47 -4.49
CA LYS A 175 -0.06 -4.48 -3.50
C LYS A 175 -0.41 -5.40 -2.33
N HIS A 176 0.61 -5.81 -1.58
CA HIS A 176 0.44 -6.70 -0.44
C HIS A 176 0.99 -6.07 0.81
N THR A 177 0.49 -6.50 1.96
CA THR A 177 1.19 -6.38 3.25
C THR A 177 1.06 -7.71 3.95
N VAL A 178 2.12 -8.19 4.59
CA VAL A 178 2.10 -9.44 5.35
C VAL A 178 2.60 -9.18 6.76
N LYS A 179 1.78 -9.49 7.75
CA LYS A 179 2.14 -9.45 9.17
C LYS A 179 2.03 -10.86 9.73
N PHE A 180 2.97 -11.23 10.60
CA PHE A 180 2.84 -12.43 11.41
C PHE A 180 3.08 -12.09 12.87
N THR A 181 2.20 -12.58 13.74
CA THR A 181 2.32 -12.49 15.19
C THR A 181 2.56 -13.89 15.74
N SER A 182 3.70 -14.11 16.39
CA SER A 182 4.10 -15.43 16.87
C SER A 182 3.43 -15.80 18.19
N SER A 183 3.01 -17.06 18.33
CA SER A 183 2.57 -17.68 19.59
C SER A 183 3.65 -18.58 20.20
N ILE A 184 4.83 -18.67 19.58
CA ILE A 184 5.99 -19.42 20.09
C ILE A 184 7.28 -18.62 19.92
N SER A 185 8.33 -18.99 20.65
CA SER A 185 9.67 -18.45 20.37
C SER A 185 10.39 -19.30 19.33
N SER A 186 10.62 -18.77 18.13
CA SER A 186 11.25 -19.51 17.02
C SER A 186 11.87 -18.57 15.97
N SER A 187 12.57 -19.17 15.00
CA SER A 187 12.96 -18.49 13.76
C SER A 187 11.92 -18.77 12.68
N PHE A 188 11.47 -17.72 12.01
CA PHE A 188 10.48 -17.75 10.94
C PHE A 188 11.07 -17.22 9.65
N ARG A 189 10.65 -17.79 8.52
CA ARG A 189 10.98 -17.34 7.17
C ARG A 189 9.71 -17.26 6.34
N LEU A 190 9.52 -16.13 5.67
CA LEU A 190 8.39 -15.90 4.77
C LEU A 190 8.83 -16.20 3.33
N VAL A 191 7.97 -16.91 2.60
CA VAL A 191 8.20 -17.29 1.21
C VAL A 191 6.96 -16.92 0.41
N TRP A 192 7.14 -16.21 -0.72
CA TRP A 192 6.08 -15.97 -1.67
C TRP A 192 6.30 -16.85 -2.89
N ARG A 193 5.38 -17.77 -3.15
CA ARG A 193 5.43 -18.68 -4.31
C ARG A 193 4.47 -18.17 -5.37
N LYS A 194 4.91 -18.09 -6.62
CA LYS A 194 4.08 -17.77 -7.79
C LYS A 194 4.28 -18.84 -8.85
N MET A 195 3.26 -19.66 -9.05
CA MET A 195 3.31 -20.80 -9.94
C MET A 195 2.55 -20.52 -11.23
N GLY A 196 3.01 -21.11 -12.33
CA GLY A 196 2.35 -21.01 -13.62
C GLY A 196 2.32 -19.59 -14.17
N VAL A 197 3.46 -18.89 -14.11
CA VAL A 197 3.63 -17.56 -14.70
C VAL A 197 3.99 -17.72 -16.17
N PRO A 198 3.21 -17.19 -17.14
CA PRO A 198 3.39 -17.45 -18.57
C PRO A 198 4.53 -16.60 -19.17
N ALA A 199 5.74 -16.79 -18.64
CA ALA A 199 6.93 -16.06 -19.01
C ALA A 199 8.10 -17.03 -19.20
N TYR A 200 9.10 -16.61 -19.96
CA TYR A 200 10.33 -17.40 -20.19
C TYR A 200 11.59 -16.55 -20.04
N GLU A 201 11.44 -15.23 -19.92
CA GLU A 201 12.50 -14.25 -19.80
C GLU A 201 12.25 -13.39 -18.56
N VAL A 202 13.31 -13.20 -17.76
CA VAL A 202 13.34 -12.27 -16.65
C VAL A 202 14.12 -11.05 -17.08
N LYS A 203 13.49 -9.88 -16.98
CA LYS A 203 14.13 -8.57 -17.02
C LYS A 203 14.12 -7.97 -15.63
N GLY A 204 15.21 -7.38 -15.21
CA GLY A 204 15.32 -6.81 -13.87
C GLY A 204 16.58 -6.01 -13.70
N GLU A 205 16.94 -5.79 -12.46
CA GLU A 205 18.22 -5.25 -12.04
C GLU A 205 18.78 -6.12 -10.93
N ASP A 206 20.06 -6.46 -11.03
CA ASP A 206 20.82 -7.19 -10.02
C ASP A 206 22.04 -6.34 -9.65
N GLU A 207 22.11 -5.91 -8.39
CA GLU A 207 23.18 -5.02 -7.89
C GLU A 207 23.47 -3.79 -8.78
N GLY A 208 22.44 -3.11 -9.30
CA GLY A 208 22.61 -1.94 -10.18
C GLY A 208 22.77 -2.27 -11.66
N ARG A 209 22.77 -3.55 -12.05
CA ARG A 209 22.95 -3.98 -13.45
C ARG A 209 21.68 -4.54 -14.02
N ALA A 210 21.25 -3.99 -15.16
CA ALA A 210 20.11 -4.53 -15.90
C ALA A 210 20.37 -5.98 -16.31
N ILE A 211 19.49 -6.88 -15.88
CA ILE A 211 19.48 -8.28 -16.33
C ILE A 211 18.38 -8.46 -17.37
N LYS A 212 18.69 -9.21 -18.43
CA LYS A 212 17.72 -9.74 -19.39
C LYS A 212 18.15 -11.15 -19.73
N LYS A 213 17.44 -12.14 -19.19
CA LYS A 213 17.86 -13.54 -19.29
C LYS A 213 16.66 -14.44 -19.55
N ARG A 214 16.79 -15.29 -20.57
CA ARG A 214 15.88 -16.43 -20.76
C ARG A 214 16.23 -17.52 -19.76
N ILE A 215 15.24 -18.00 -19.02
CA ILE A 215 15.42 -19.00 -17.98
C ILE A 215 15.16 -20.37 -18.61
N LEU A 216 16.22 -21.16 -18.77
CA LEU A 216 16.19 -22.50 -19.38
C LEU A 216 16.43 -23.63 -18.38
N ALA A 217 16.94 -23.28 -17.20
CA ALA A 217 17.15 -24.16 -16.07
C ALA A 217 16.77 -23.43 -14.79
N ARG A 218 16.84 -24.13 -13.65
CA ARG A 218 16.71 -23.52 -12.33
C ARG A 218 17.77 -22.43 -12.16
N GLU A 219 17.32 -21.22 -11.80
CA GLU A 219 18.18 -20.04 -11.69
C GLU A 219 17.88 -19.28 -10.40
N GLU A 220 18.92 -18.70 -9.82
CA GLU A 220 18.83 -17.85 -8.63
C GLU A 220 19.46 -16.50 -8.93
N PHE A 221 18.84 -15.43 -8.45
CA PHE A 221 19.32 -14.07 -8.67
C PHE A 221 18.84 -13.12 -7.58
N ASN A 222 19.56 -12.02 -7.39
CA ASN A 222 19.23 -10.96 -6.44
C ASN A 222 18.55 -9.81 -7.18
N ALA A 223 17.30 -9.98 -7.62
CA ALA A 223 16.61 -8.95 -8.40
C ALA A 223 15.90 -7.89 -7.54
N THR A 224 16.03 -6.61 -7.91
CA THR A 224 15.30 -5.47 -7.32
C THR A 224 13.91 -5.24 -7.94
N TYR A 225 13.68 -5.72 -9.17
CA TYR A 225 12.37 -5.77 -9.81
C TYR A 225 12.34 -6.87 -10.88
N LEU A 226 11.19 -7.50 -11.08
CA LEU A 226 10.99 -8.48 -12.14
C LEU A 226 10.01 -7.96 -13.19
N CYS A 227 10.41 -8.10 -14.44
CA CYS A 227 9.62 -7.86 -15.63
C CYS A 227 9.62 -9.15 -16.44
N LEU A 228 8.45 -9.79 -16.48
CA LEU A 228 8.25 -11.09 -17.12
C LEU A 228 7.63 -10.87 -18.50
N VAL A 229 8.19 -11.45 -19.56
CA VAL A 229 7.86 -11.08 -20.96
C VAL A 229 7.03 -12.11 -21.72
N GLY A 230 5.87 -11.64 -22.22
CA GLY A 230 5.02 -12.24 -23.25
C GLY A 230 3.76 -11.39 -23.42
N LYS A 231 3.68 -10.51 -24.43
CA LYS A 231 2.62 -9.49 -24.71
C LYS A 231 2.24 -8.51 -23.58
N ARG A 232 2.54 -8.79 -22.30
CA ARG A 232 2.29 -7.96 -21.12
C ARG A 232 3.54 -7.97 -20.23
N VAL A 233 3.80 -6.85 -19.56
CA VAL A 233 4.87 -6.72 -18.56
C VAL A 233 4.25 -6.83 -17.18
N ILE A 234 4.58 -7.89 -16.44
CA ILE A 234 4.28 -7.97 -15.00
C ILE A 234 5.44 -7.28 -14.30
N LYS A 235 5.22 -6.09 -13.70
CA LYS A 235 6.23 -5.42 -12.88
C LYS A 235 6.02 -5.83 -11.42
N GLU A 236 6.82 -6.77 -10.94
CA GLU A 236 6.96 -7.01 -9.50
C GLU A 236 8.07 -6.10 -8.99
N ASP A 237 7.65 -5.01 -8.37
CA ASP A 237 8.53 -4.03 -7.78
C ASP A 237 8.77 -4.39 -6.31
N LEU A 238 9.95 -4.92 -6.02
CA LEU A 238 10.37 -5.34 -4.68
C LEU A 238 11.44 -4.41 -4.11
N GLU A 239 11.68 -3.25 -4.73
CA GLU A 239 12.72 -2.31 -4.32
C GLU A 239 12.58 -1.93 -2.84
N LYS A 240 11.35 -1.66 -2.40
CA LYS A 240 11.03 -1.32 -1.00
C LYS A 240 11.20 -2.50 -0.03
N ALA A 241 11.11 -3.74 -0.52
CA ALA A 241 11.30 -4.96 0.26
C ALA A 241 12.73 -5.53 0.16
N ARG A 242 13.64 -4.87 -0.59
CA ARG A 242 14.96 -5.41 -0.97
C ARG A 242 15.81 -5.85 0.22
N GLU A 243 15.77 -5.10 1.32
CA GLU A 243 16.58 -5.42 2.51
C GLU A 243 16.13 -6.73 3.18
N LYS A 244 14.88 -7.13 2.94
CA LYS A 244 14.30 -8.35 3.45
C LYS A 244 14.31 -9.47 2.40
N LEU A 245 14.35 -9.17 1.10
CA LEU A 245 14.43 -10.19 0.05
C LEU A 245 15.82 -10.85 0.06
N LYS A 246 15.87 -12.16 0.28
CA LYS A 246 17.13 -12.92 0.36
C LYS A 246 17.46 -13.66 -0.90
N ARG A 247 16.45 -14.16 -1.60
CA ARG A 247 16.62 -15.04 -2.75
C ARG A 247 15.40 -14.97 -3.62
N VAL A 248 15.62 -14.84 -4.93
CA VAL A 248 14.60 -15.13 -5.92
C VAL A 248 15.07 -16.32 -6.73
N GLU A 249 14.22 -17.32 -6.82
CA GLU A 249 14.44 -18.51 -7.62
C GLU A 249 13.42 -18.57 -8.74
N ALA A 250 13.89 -18.79 -9.97
CA ALA A 250 13.05 -19.08 -11.12
C ALA A 250 13.25 -20.53 -11.57
N ARG A 251 12.14 -21.24 -11.78
CA ARG A 251 12.12 -22.62 -12.24
C ARG A 251 11.34 -22.71 -13.56
N PRO A 252 11.94 -23.18 -14.65
CA PRO A 252 11.21 -23.42 -15.89
C PRO A 252 10.23 -24.58 -15.72
N ILE A 253 9.03 -24.37 -16.23
CA ILE A 253 7.98 -25.39 -16.37
C ILE A 253 7.60 -25.53 -17.85
N GLU A 254 6.79 -26.53 -18.19
CA GLU A 254 6.38 -26.78 -19.58
C GLU A 254 5.83 -25.53 -20.28
N LYS A 255 5.06 -24.71 -19.55
CA LYS A 255 4.43 -23.48 -20.05
C LYS A 255 4.70 -22.28 -19.13
N GLY A 256 5.98 -21.94 -18.95
CA GLY A 256 6.39 -20.69 -18.31
C GLY A 256 7.38 -20.86 -17.17
N LEU A 257 7.17 -20.12 -16.08
CA LEU A 257 8.01 -20.10 -14.89
C LEU A 257 7.21 -20.27 -13.60
N ASP A 258 7.82 -20.97 -12.67
CA ASP A 258 7.53 -20.91 -11.25
C ASP A 258 8.56 -19.99 -10.58
N LEU A 259 8.10 -19.03 -9.79
CA LEU A 259 8.93 -18.06 -9.07
C LEU A 259 8.76 -18.23 -7.57
N ILE A 260 9.89 -18.20 -6.86
CA ILE A 260 9.93 -18.31 -5.40
C ILE A 260 10.74 -17.14 -4.86
N PHE A 261 10.10 -16.32 -4.05
CA PHE A 261 10.73 -15.20 -3.35
C PHE A 261 10.88 -15.60 -1.90
N GLU A 262 12.11 -15.74 -1.43
CA GLU A 262 12.40 -15.99 -0.02
C GLU A 262 12.81 -14.69 0.65
N PHE A 263 12.11 -14.33 1.72
CA PHE A 263 12.41 -13.18 2.55
C PHE A 263 13.26 -13.58 3.76
N GLY A 264 13.73 -12.60 4.52
CA GLY A 264 14.65 -12.75 5.62
C GLY A 264 14.17 -13.69 6.72
N VAL A 265 15.08 -14.02 7.64
CA VAL A 265 14.76 -14.81 8.83
C VAL A 265 14.46 -13.88 9.99
N TRP A 266 13.27 -13.99 10.56
CA TRP A 266 12.87 -13.29 11.77
C TRP A 266 12.99 -14.22 12.97
N LYS A 267 13.76 -13.82 13.98
CA LYS A 267 13.78 -14.50 15.28
C LYS A 267 12.77 -13.80 16.16
N LEU A 268 11.66 -14.46 16.43
CA LEU A 268 10.57 -13.89 17.22
C LEU A 268 10.46 -14.63 18.55
N ARG A 269 10.22 -13.89 19.63
CA ARG A 269 9.69 -14.43 20.89
C ARG A 269 8.17 -14.57 20.78
N GLU A 270 7.59 -15.23 21.77
CA GLU A 270 6.13 -15.26 21.92
C GLU A 270 5.56 -13.83 21.94
N LYS A 271 4.48 -13.61 21.19
CA LYS A 271 3.76 -12.34 20.99
C LYS A 271 4.51 -11.28 20.19
N GLU A 272 5.77 -11.51 19.81
CA GLU A 272 6.46 -10.63 18.87
C GLU A 272 5.91 -10.84 17.45
N SER A 273 6.05 -9.79 16.63
CA SER A 273 5.57 -9.79 15.26
C SER A 273 6.66 -9.36 14.29
N PHE A 274 6.56 -9.82 13.04
CA PHE A 274 7.20 -9.14 11.91
C PHE A 274 6.16 -8.56 10.97
N LEU A 275 6.59 -7.56 10.21
CA LEU A 275 5.86 -6.97 9.11
C LEU A 275 6.74 -6.97 7.87
N LEU A 276 6.23 -7.52 6.78
CA LEU A 276 6.71 -7.28 5.44
C LEU A 276 5.71 -6.34 4.78
N ASP A 277 6.08 -5.08 4.68
CA ASP A 277 5.33 -4.06 3.94
C ASP A 277 6.01 -3.81 2.60
N PRO A 278 5.66 -4.53 1.53
CA PRO A 278 6.31 -4.36 0.25
C PRO A 278 5.92 -3.04 -0.45
N THR A 279 5.01 -2.21 0.06
CA THR A 279 4.85 -0.83 -0.43
C THR A 279 4.19 0.12 0.58
N THR A 280 5.00 1.00 1.16
CA THR A 280 4.58 2.29 1.71
C THR A 280 3.48 2.92 0.85
N GLU A 281 2.36 3.29 1.48
CA GLU A 281 1.36 4.20 0.92
C GLU A 281 2.07 5.51 0.55
N THR A 282 1.97 5.93 -0.71
CA THR A 282 2.45 7.23 -1.16
C THR A 282 1.24 8.14 -1.28
N PHE A 283 1.13 9.05 -0.31
CA PHE A 283 0.13 10.10 -0.33
C PHE A 283 0.67 11.28 -1.13
N SER A 284 -0.12 11.74 -2.10
CA SER A 284 0.02 13.11 -2.58
C SER A 284 -0.57 14.04 -1.51
N PRO A 285 -0.01 15.25 -1.34
CA PRO A 285 -0.62 16.20 -0.44
C PRO A 285 -2.01 16.57 -0.94
N THR A 286 -2.96 16.72 -0.02
CA THR A 286 -4.32 17.18 -0.31
C THR A 286 -4.43 18.69 -0.26
N ASP A 287 -3.54 19.32 0.49
CA ASP A 287 -3.50 20.76 0.73
C ASP A 287 -2.04 21.18 0.90
N ASP A 288 -1.66 22.32 0.33
CA ASP A 288 -0.39 22.95 0.59
C ASP A 288 -0.43 24.48 0.56
N ALA A 289 0.37 25.10 1.43
CA ALA A 289 0.49 26.56 1.45
C ALA A 289 1.82 26.94 2.07
N TYR A 290 2.25 28.18 1.82
CA TYR A 290 3.25 28.81 2.68
C TYR A 290 2.72 30.10 3.28
N VAL A 291 3.30 30.50 4.40
CA VAL A 291 3.04 31.78 5.05
C VAL A 291 4.30 32.62 5.02
N ASP A 292 4.15 33.94 4.88
CA ASP A 292 5.25 34.90 4.75
C ASP A 292 5.12 36.01 5.80
N GLU A 293 6.13 36.14 6.66
CA GLU A 293 6.21 37.17 7.71
C GLU A 293 6.11 38.60 7.16
N THR A 294 6.62 38.83 5.94
CA THR A 294 6.60 40.14 5.29
C THR A 294 5.25 40.51 4.71
N SER A 295 4.36 39.53 4.53
CA SER A 295 3.02 39.70 3.98
C SER A 295 1.99 38.98 4.85
N PRO A 296 1.77 39.44 6.09
CA PRO A 296 1.26 38.57 7.15
C PRO A 296 -0.24 38.23 7.03
N ASP A 297 -0.99 39.01 6.26
CA ASP A 297 -2.42 38.79 5.98
C ASP A 297 -2.67 38.08 4.64
N ASN A 298 -1.62 37.82 3.85
CA ASN A 298 -1.78 37.16 2.55
C ASN A 298 -1.87 35.64 2.74
N ASN A 299 -2.78 35.03 1.96
CA ASN A 299 -2.83 33.58 1.75
C ASN A 299 -2.09 33.21 0.47
N PHE A 300 -1.39 32.07 0.50
CA PHE A 300 -0.63 31.56 -0.64
C PHE A 300 -1.00 30.10 -0.99
N GLY A 301 -2.20 29.65 -0.65
CA GLY A 301 -2.67 28.28 -0.93
C GLY A 301 -2.84 27.98 -2.43
N THR A 302 -3.04 29.00 -3.26
CA THR A 302 -3.11 28.84 -4.73
C THR A 302 -1.75 29.01 -5.43
N SER A 303 -0.66 29.12 -4.67
CA SER A 303 0.68 29.29 -5.24
C SER A 303 1.10 28.02 -5.97
N THR A 304 1.77 28.15 -7.13
CA THR A 304 2.30 26.99 -7.86
C THR A 304 3.62 26.48 -7.29
N TYR A 305 4.10 27.09 -6.21
CA TYR A 305 5.36 26.75 -5.54
C TYR A 305 5.28 27.00 -4.04
N LEU A 306 6.13 26.27 -3.30
CA LEU A 306 6.31 26.42 -1.86
C LEU A 306 7.62 27.15 -1.55
N MET A 307 7.57 28.07 -0.58
CA MET A 307 8.76 28.79 -0.12
C MET A 307 9.09 28.49 1.34
N LEU A 308 10.40 28.35 1.59
CA LEU A 308 10.97 28.21 2.92
C LEU A 308 12.10 29.23 3.09
N TYR A 309 12.06 29.99 4.18
CA TYR A 309 13.10 30.94 4.53
C TYR A 309 13.13 31.13 6.04
N ASP A 310 14.31 31.16 6.63
CA ASP A 310 14.46 31.31 8.09
C ASP A 310 15.43 32.44 8.40
N ARG A 311 14.89 33.66 8.40
CA ARG A 311 15.60 34.88 8.77
C ARG A 311 14.60 35.78 9.46
N SER A 312 14.94 36.20 10.68
CA SER A 312 14.12 37.13 11.47
C SER A 312 13.63 38.32 10.64
N GLY A 313 12.31 38.55 10.63
CA GLY A 313 11.64 39.60 9.85
C GLY A 313 11.36 39.25 8.39
N TYR A 314 11.73 38.05 7.94
CA TYR A 314 11.54 37.54 6.57
C TYR A 314 11.13 36.06 6.52
N THR A 315 10.76 35.47 7.66
CA THR A 315 10.57 34.03 7.74
C THR A 315 9.39 33.56 6.89
N ARG A 316 9.59 32.43 6.20
CA ARG A 316 8.55 31.72 5.43
C ARG A 316 8.46 30.28 5.88
N ARG A 317 7.23 29.80 6.09
CA ARG A 317 6.96 28.43 6.56
C ARG A 317 6.01 27.73 5.62
N THR A 318 6.33 26.48 5.29
CA THR A 318 5.54 25.61 4.44
C THR A 318 4.64 24.69 5.26
N TYR A 319 3.40 24.54 4.83
CA TYR A 319 2.39 23.64 5.37
C TYR A 319 1.95 22.67 4.28
N ILE A 320 1.88 21.39 4.63
CA ILE A 320 1.51 20.31 3.72
C ILE A 320 0.60 19.36 4.49
N ARG A 321 -0.54 19.00 3.91
CA ARG A 321 -1.48 18.01 4.47
C ARG A 321 -1.51 16.76 3.62
N PHE A 322 -1.70 15.62 4.26
CA PHE A 322 -1.98 14.35 3.60
C PHE A 322 -3.28 13.79 4.17
N ASP A 323 -4.17 13.29 3.31
CA ASP A 323 -5.30 12.49 3.75
C ASP A 323 -4.82 11.08 4.09
N LEU A 324 -4.90 10.73 5.37
CA LEU A 324 -4.50 9.43 5.90
C LEU A 324 -5.72 8.54 6.21
N SER A 325 -6.93 8.92 5.77
CA SER A 325 -8.18 8.19 6.02
C SER A 325 -8.19 6.77 5.46
N SER A 326 -7.32 6.48 4.49
CA SER A 326 -7.11 5.13 3.95
C SER A 326 -6.33 4.21 4.90
N ILE A 327 -5.59 4.77 5.87
CA ILE A 327 -4.87 4.01 6.88
C ILE A 327 -5.88 3.58 7.96
N PRO A 328 -6.01 2.27 8.25
CA PRO A 328 -6.90 1.79 9.31
C PRO A 328 -6.60 2.48 10.65
N SER A 329 -7.64 2.82 11.42
CA SER A 329 -7.49 3.56 12.68
C SER A 329 -6.70 2.81 13.76
N ASP A 330 -6.60 1.48 13.65
CA ASP A 330 -5.83 0.59 14.52
C ASP A 330 -4.44 0.24 13.94
N ALA A 331 -4.07 0.80 12.78
CA ALA A 331 -2.77 0.56 12.17
C ALA A 331 -1.65 1.24 12.98
N GLN A 332 -0.60 0.48 13.27
CA GLN A 332 0.63 1.01 13.85
C GLN A 332 1.54 1.55 12.74
N ILE A 333 1.71 2.86 12.68
CA ILE A 333 2.63 3.52 11.74
C ILE A 333 4.06 3.41 12.28
N ASN A 334 4.89 2.60 11.64
CA ASN A 334 6.27 2.34 12.09
C ASN A 334 7.30 3.36 11.55
N SER A 335 7.05 3.94 10.38
CA SER A 335 7.92 4.94 9.74
C SER A 335 7.14 5.74 8.69
N ALA A 336 7.54 6.99 8.45
CA ALA A 336 7.05 7.82 7.35
C ALA A 336 8.21 8.59 6.72
N THR A 337 8.21 8.73 5.38
CA THR A 337 9.26 9.44 4.63
C THR A 337 8.61 10.50 3.74
N LEU A 338 9.03 11.76 3.90
CA LEU A 338 8.60 12.89 3.07
C LEU A 338 9.63 13.15 1.96
N TYR A 339 9.17 13.22 0.71
CA TYR A 339 10.00 13.59 -0.43
C TYR A 339 9.68 15.02 -0.85
N LEU A 340 10.69 15.88 -0.86
CA LEU A 340 10.63 17.25 -1.37
C LEU A 340 11.86 17.49 -2.26
N TYR A 341 11.72 18.38 -3.22
CA TYR A 341 12.84 18.91 -4.00
C TYR A 341 12.73 20.43 -4.06
N TYR A 342 13.87 21.11 -4.13
CA TYR A 342 13.91 22.52 -4.51
C TYR A 342 14.33 22.60 -5.98
N TYR A 343 13.73 23.53 -6.73
CA TYR A 343 14.09 23.80 -8.12
C TYR A 343 14.65 25.21 -8.33
N ASP A 344 14.56 26.07 -7.30
CA ASP A 344 15.07 27.44 -7.29
C ASP A 344 15.56 27.80 -5.88
N TYR A 345 16.46 28.78 -5.79
CA TYR A 345 16.98 29.29 -4.53
C TYR A 345 17.45 30.75 -4.65
N TYR A 346 17.30 31.50 -3.57
CA TYR A 346 17.77 32.89 -3.48
C TYR A 346 18.97 32.99 -2.53
N GLN A 347 20.08 33.55 -3.03
CA GLN A 347 21.33 33.80 -2.29
C GLN A 347 21.97 32.54 -1.67
N GLY A 348 22.64 31.77 -2.51
CA GLY A 348 23.46 30.61 -2.12
C GLY A 348 22.70 29.30 -2.21
N ASP A 349 23.39 28.27 -2.72
CA ASP A 349 22.83 26.93 -2.88
C ASP A 349 22.44 26.34 -1.51
N PRO A 350 21.18 25.91 -1.32
CA PRO A 350 20.73 25.30 -0.07
C PRO A 350 21.18 23.84 0.11
N SER A 351 21.95 23.27 -0.84
CA SER A 351 22.52 21.93 -0.71
C SER A 351 23.20 21.71 0.65
N GLY A 352 22.83 20.63 1.34
CA GLY A 352 23.34 20.29 2.68
C GLY A 352 22.70 21.04 3.85
N LYS A 353 21.75 21.96 3.61
CA LYS A 353 20.99 22.59 4.72
C LYS A 353 19.96 21.61 5.30
N THR A 354 19.87 21.61 6.62
CA THR A 354 18.86 20.83 7.35
C THR A 354 17.52 21.56 7.35
N VAL A 355 16.47 20.90 6.86
CA VAL A 355 15.09 21.32 7.02
C VAL A 355 14.42 20.40 8.04
N VAL A 356 13.68 20.97 8.98
CA VAL A 356 12.97 20.21 10.02
C VAL A 356 11.48 20.20 9.71
N ALA A 357 10.94 19.04 9.35
CA ALA A 357 9.50 18.83 9.26
C ALA A 357 8.90 18.63 10.66
N ARG A 358 7.74 19.24 10.92
CA ARG A 358 7.03 19.13 12.19
C ARG A 358 5.54 18.93 11.94
N ARG A 359 4.88 18.23 12.87
CA ARG A 359 3.42 18.08 12.84
C ARG A 359 2.77 19.44 13.09
N ALA A 360 1.94 19.90 12.15
CA ALA A 360 1.08 21.06 12.32
C ALA A 360 -0.24 20.65 13.00
N SER A 361 -0.90 21.60 13.67
CA SER A 361 -2.28 21.43 14.13
C SER A 361 -3.21 21.18 12.93
N PRO A 362 -4.21 20.31 13.01
CA PRO A 362 -5.13 20.06 11.89
C PRO A 362 -6.06 21.25 11.59
N SER A 363 -6.01 22.32 12.39
CA SER A 363 -6.91 23.48 12.32
C SER A 363 -6.65 24.48 11.19
N TRP A 364 -5.57 24.34 10.41
CA TRP A 364 -5.35 25.21 9.25
C TRP A 364 -6.21 24.78 8.06
N ALA A 365 -6.42 25.65 7.08
CA ALA A 365 -6.99 25.27 5.78
C ALA A 365 -6.25 26.02 4.68
N GLU A 366 -6.03 25.36 3.55
CA GLU A 366 -5.22 25.85 2.43
C GLU A 366 -5.62 27.26 1.99
N GLU A 367 -6.93 27.49 1.86
CA GLU A 367 -7.50 28.72 1.33
C GLU A 367 -7.52 29.89 2.32
N THR A 368 -7.27 29.62 3.60
CA THR A 368 -7.43 30.64 4.67
C THR A 368 -6.19 30.86 5.51
N ILE A 369 -5.17 30.00 5.42
CA ILE A 369 -3.95 30.13 6.22
C ILE A 369 -3.15 31.38 5.82
N THR A 370 -2.74 32.17 6.81
CA THR A 370 -1.91 33.37 6.69
C THR A 370 -0.85 33.35 7.78
N TRP A 371 0.13 34.25 7.75
CA TRP A 371 1.11 34.35 8.85
C TRP A 371 0.43 34.64 10.18
N ASN A 372 -0.61 35.48 10.19
CA ASN A 372 -1.30 35.92 11.40
C ASN A 372 -2.19 34.83 12.03
N ASN A 373 -2.70 33.87 11.26
CA ASN A 373 -3.56 32.79 11.76
C ASN A 373 -2.90 31.40 11.72
N GLN A 374 -1.62 31.33 11.31
CA GLN A 374 -0.89 30.06 11.24
C GLN A 374 -0.90 29.35 12.61
N PRO A 375 -0.83 28.01 12.65
CA PRO A 375 -0.71 27.27 13.90
C PRO A 375 0.47 27.78 14.76
N THR A 376 0.16 28.36 15.92
CA THR A 376 1.13 29.03 16.82
C THR A 376 1.86 28.09 17.78
N GLY A 377 1.66 26.77 17.66
CA GLY A 377 2.19 25.80 18.63
C GLY A 377 2.50 24.44 18.04
N TYR A 378 3.68 23.94 18.42
CA TYR A 378 4.06 22.53 18.36
C TYR A 378 3.10 21.70 19.23
N VAL A 379 2.56 20.61 18.68
CA VAL A 379 1.90 19.57 19.47
C VAL A 379 2.98 18.57 19.87
N PRO A 380 3.38 18.46 21.15
CA PRO A 380 4.25 17.38 21.59
C PRO A 380 3.59 16.03 21.30
N SER A 381 4.40 15.10 20.80
CA SER A 381 4.03 13.69 20.62
C SER A 381 3.63 13.03 21.93
#